data_AF-A0A534VA59-F1
#
_entry.id   AF-A0A534VA59-F1
#
_cell.length_a   1.000
_cell.length_b   1.000
_cell.length_c   1.000
_cell.angle_alpha   90.00
_cell.angle_beta   90.00
_cell.angle_gamma   90.00
#
_symmetry.space_group_name_H-M   'P 1'
#
loop_
_entity.id
_entity.type
_entity.pdbx_description
1 polymer ?
#
loop_
_entity_poly.entity_id
_entity_poly.type
_entity_poly.pdbx_seq_one_letter_code
_entity_poly.pdbx_strand_id
1 'polypeptide(L)'
;DIARPEVFVGGLLGAMLVFLFSGLAIRAVGKAAYYVINDVRAQFREKPGILAGSERPDYGRCVDIVTRGALREMVLPGILAVFMPIVVGVVFRAAFHVGAEAVAALLMVGTMTG
;
A
#
# COMPACT_ATOMS: atom_id res chain seq x y z
N ASP A 1 11.47 27.14 6.59
CA ASP A 1 11.02 27.31 8.00
C ASP A 1 9.63 26.70 8.18
N ILE A 2 9.40 25.89 9.22
CA ILE A 2 8.10 25.25 9.49
C ILE A 2 7.05 26.23 10.02
N ALA A 3 7.44 27.42 10.47
CA ALA A 3 6.52 28.48 10.86
C ALA A 3 5.74 29.05 9.67
N ARG A 4 6.14 28.74 8.43
CA ARG A 4 5.42 29.10 7.21
C ARG A 4 4.22 28.19 7.02
N PRO A 5 2.98 28.72 6.93
CA PRO A 5 1.77 27.91 6.77
C PRO A 5 1.85 26.94 5.60
N GLU A 6 2.48 27.33 4.48
CA GLU A 6 2.59 26.50 3.29
C GLU A 6 3.47 25.25 3.53
N VAL A 7 4.53 25.41 4.32
CA VAL A 7 5.47 24.32 4.66
C VAL A 7 4.83 23.37 5.67
N PHE A 8 4.09 23.90 6.64
CA PHE A 8 3.33 23.10 7.61
C PHE A 8 2.26 22.23 6.93
N VAL A 9 1.53 22.79 5.94
CA VAL A 9 0.56 22.02 5.14
C VAL A 9 1.26 20.91 4.35
N GLY A 10 2.44 21.18 3.79
CA GLY A 10 3.27 20.15 3.14
C GLY A 10 3.63 18.99 4.08
N GLY A 11 3.96 19.29 5.33
CA GLY A 11 4.19 18.28 6.37
C GLY A 11 2.94 17.47 6.73
N LEU A 12 1.78 18.12 6.90
CA LEU A 12 0.51 17.45 7.20
C LEU A 12 0.10 16.47 6.08
N LEU A 13 0.29 16.86 4.82
CA LEU A 13 0.08 15.97 3.67
C LEU A 13 1.00 14.74 3.72
N GLY A 14 2.19 14.87 4.29
CA GLY A 14 3.15 13.78 4.48
C GLY A 14 2.66 12.77 5.51
N ALA A 15 2.15 13.24 6.64
CA ALA A 15 1.52 12.37 7.64
C ALA A 15 0.30 11.64 7.05
N MET A 16 -0.58 12.36 6.33
CA MET A 16 -1.76 11.77 5.70
C MET A 16 -1.38 10.69 4.66
N LEU A 17 -0.29 10.90 3.92
CA LEU A 17 0.19 9.93 2.93
C LEU A 17 0.53 8.58 3.56
N VAL A 18 1.22 8.58 4.71
CA VAL A 18 1.62 7.35 5.41
C VAL A 18 0.39 6.52 5.83
N PHE A 19 -0.63 7.18 6.39
CA PHE A 19 -1.87 6.52 6.77
C PHE A 19 -2.66 6.02 5.55
N LEU A 20 -2.69 6.81 4.48
CA LEU A 20 -3.34 6.41 3.24
C LEU A 20 -2.65 5.18 2.61
N PHE A 21 -1.32 5.18 2.57
CA PHE A 21 -0.52 4.04 2.10
C PHE A 21 -0.80 2.79 2.93
N SER A 22 -0.78 2.93 4.26
CA SER A 22 -1.06 1.83 5.19
C SER A 22 -2.47 1.26 4.99
N GLY A 23 -3.47 2.12 4.84
CA GLY A 23 -4.84 1.70 4.56
C GLY A 23 -4.98 0.96 3.23
N LEU A 24 -4.33 1.45 2.17
CA LEU A 24 -4.32 0.79 0.87
C LEU A 24 -3.62 -0.57 0.93
N ALA A 25 -2.51 -0.68 1.67
CA ALA A 25 -1.79 -1.93 1.88
C ALA A 25 -2.62 -2.96 2.66
N ILE A 26 -3.28 -2.55 3.76
CA ILE A 26 -4.17 -3.43 4.53
C ILE A 26 -5.33 -3.93 3.65
N ARG A 27 -5.92 -3.04 2.84
CA ARG A 27 -7.00 -3.41 1.92
C ARG A 27 -6.54 -4.39 0.84
N ALA A 28 -5.32 -4.21 0.32
CA ALA A 28 -4.70 -5.13 -0.62
C ALA A 28 -4.52 -6.54 -0.03
N VAL A 29 -3.98 -6.63 1.19
CA VAL A 29 -3.81 -7.90 1.91
C VAL A 29 -5.15 -8.57 2.18
N GLY A 30 -6.17 -7.80 2.61
CA GLY A 30 -7.51 -8.33 2.87
C GLY A 30 -8.14 -9.02 1.66
N LYS A 31 -7.98 -8.46 0.46
CA LYS A 31 -8.45 -9.09 -0.79
C LYS A 31 -7.66 -10.36 -1.13
N ALA A 32 -6.33 -10.31 -1.02
CA ALA A 32 -5.49 -11.47 -1.28
C ALA A 32 -5.84 -12.64 -0.33
N ALA A 33 -6.03 -12.35 0.95
CA ALA A 33 -6.46 -13.33 1.96
C ALA A 33 -7.81 -13.94 1.60
N TYR A 34 -8.78 -13.15 1.11
CA TYR A 34 -10.08 -13.67 0.69
C TYR A 34 -9.97 -14.70 -0.44
N TYR A 35 -9.12 -14.46 -1.44
CA TYR A 35 -8.88 -15.43 -2.51
C TYR A 35 -8.26 -16.73 -2.00
N VAL A 36 -7.28 -16.64 -1.10
CA VAL A 36 -6.65 -17.82 -0.49
C VAL A 36 -7.66 -18.63 0.33
N ILE A 37 -8.48 -17.97 1.15
CA ILE A 37 -9.49 -18.66 1.97
C ILE A 37 -10.49 -19.42 1.09
N ASN A 38 -10.96 -18.79 0.01
CA ASN A 38 -11.87 -19.45 -0.93
C ASN A 38 -11.22 -20.63 -1.64
N ASP A 39 -9.93 -20.52 -1.98
CA ASP A 39 -9.18 -21.59 -2.60
C ASP A 39 -9.02 -22.79 -1.65
N VAL A 40 -8.57 -22.55 -0.42
CA VAL A 40 -8.42 -23.58 0.61
C VAL A 40 -9.77 -24.27 0.90
N ARG A 41 -10.86 -23.50 0.99
CA ARG A 41 -12.21 -24.05 1.16
C ARG A 41 -12.64 -24.91 -0.03
N ALA A 42 -12.31 -24.51 -1.25
CA ALA A 42 -12.60 -25.31 -2.45
C ALA A 42 -11.78 -26.61 -2.46
N GLN A 43 -10.49 -26.55 -2.13
CA GLN A 43 -9.63 -27.73 -2.04
C GLN A 43 -10.15 -28.74 -1.00
N PHE A 44 -10.57 -28.27 0.17
CA PHE A 44 -11.16 -29.17 1.19
C PHE A 44 -12.49 -29.79 0.76
N ARG A 45 -13.29 -29.10 -0.06
CA ARG A 45 -14.57 -29.62 -0.57
C ARG A 45 -14.36 -30.62 -1.71
N GLU A 46 -13.40 -30.37 -2.60
CA GLU A 46 -13.08 -31.25 -3.74
C GLU A 46 -12.29 -32.50 -3.30
N LYS A 47 -11.43 -32.36 -2.29
CA LYS A 47 -10.55 -33.43 -1.79
C LYS A 47 -10.68 -33.58 -0.26
N PRO A 48 -11.71 -34.26 0.24
CA PRO A 48 -11.88 -34.50 1.68
C PRO A 48 -10.74 -35.34 2.29
N GLY A 49 -9.98 -36.08 1.46
CA GLY A 49 -8.78 -36.81 1.87
C GLY A 49 -7.66 -35.92 2.42
N ILE A 50 -7.68 -34.62 2.13
CA ILE A 50 -6.73 -33.66 2.72
C ILE A 50 -6.96 -33.54 4.24
N LEU A 51 -8.21 -33.51 4.70
CA LEU A 51 -8.53 -33.42 6.13
C LEU A 51 -8.19 -34.71 6.89
N ALA A 52 -8.27 -35.85 6.20
CA ALA A 52 -7.87 -37.15 6.72
C ALA A 52 -6.35 -37.39 6.65
N GLY A 53 -5.58 -36.48 6.03
CA GLY A 53 -4.14 -36.60 5.83
C GLY A 53 -3.72 -37.65 4.80
N SER A 54 -4.66 -38.19 4.03
CA SER A 54 -4.40 -39.20 2.99
C SER A 54 -3.96 -38.59 1.65
N GLU A 55 -4.36 -37.35 1.37
CA GLU A 55 -4.00 -36.61 0.15
C GLU A 55 -3.27 -35.30 0.45
N ARG A 56 -2.34 -34.92 -0.42
CA ARG A 56 -1.59 -33.65 -0.30
C ARG A 56 -2.37 -32.49 -0.94
N PRO A 57 -2.45 -31.31 -0.28
CA PRO A 57 -3.02 -30.10 -0.86
C PRO A 57 -2.24 -29.62 -2.10
N ASP A 58 -2.91 -28.83 -2.93
CA ASP A 58 -2.24 -28.11 -4.02
C ASP A 58 -1.68 -26.78 -3.49
N TYR A 59 -0.41 -26.80 -3.12
CA TYR A 59 0.31 -25.62 -2.65
C TYR A 59 0.66 -24.65 -3.79
N GLY A 60 0.89 -25.16 -5.01
CA GLY A 60 1.28 -24.33 -6.16
C GLY A 60 0.18 -23.35 -6.52
N ARG A 61 -1.07 -23.83 -6.55
CA ARG A 61 -2.25 -23.00 -6.77
C ARG A 61 -2.38 -21.87 -5.74
N CYS A 62 -2.15 -22.15 -4.45
CA CYS A 62 -2.17 -21.12 -3.41
C CYS A 62 -1.06 -20.07 -3.62
N VAL A 63 0.16 -20.49 -3.97
CA VAL A 63 1.28 -19.57 -4.21
C VAL A 63 1.01 -18.68 -5.42
N ASP A 64 0.45 -19.23 -6.50
CA ASP A 64 0.13 -18.45 -7.70
C ASP A 64 -0.95 -17.38 -7.44
N ILE A 65 -1.97 -17.72 -6.64
CA ILE A 65 -3.01 -16.78 -6.24
C ILE A 65 -2.43 -15.62 -5.44
N VAL A 66 -1.59 -15.92 -4.44
CA VAL A 66 -0.94 -14.90 -3.61
C VAL A 66 -0.03 -14.02 -4.46
N THR A 67 0.78 -14.62 -5.33
CA THR A 67 1.71 -13.90 -6.21
C THR A 67 0.97 -12.93 -7.14
N ARG A 68 -0.05 -13.42 -7.86
CA ARG A 68 -0.82 -12.58 -8.79
C ARG A 68 -1.63 -11.50 -8.06
N GLY A 69 -2.19 -11.83 -6.90
CA GLY A 69 -2.91 -10.88 -6.06
C GLY A 69 -2.01 -9.76 -5.53
N ALA A 70 -0.84 -10.12 -4.99
CA ALA A 70 0.14 -9.18 -4.46
C ALA A 70 0.64 -8.23 -5.56
N LEU A 71 1.04 -8.77 -6.72
CA LEU A 71 1.54 -7.97 -7.84
C LEU A 71 0.50 -6.95 -8.32
N ARG A 72 -0.76 -7.33 -8.40
CA ARG A 72 -1.83 -6.44 -8.89
C ARG A 72 -2.18 -5.35 -7.88
N GLU A 73 -2.27 -5.68 -6.60
CA GLU A 73 -2.70 -4.73 -5.58
C GLU A 73 -1.57 -3.79 -5.12
N MET A 74 -0.29 -4.15 -5.32
CA MET A 74 0.86 -3.29 -4.99
C MET A 74 1.08 -2.12 -5.96
N VAL A 75 0.52 -2.17 -7.18
CA VAL A 75 0.69 -1.11 -8.18
C VAL A 75 0.14 0.23 -7.66
N LEU A 76 -1.02 0.21 -7.02
CA LEU A 76 -1.70 1.42 -6.54
C LEU A 76 -0.90 2.15 -5.42
N PRO A 77 -0.50 1.51 -4.31
CA PRO A 77 0.31 2.15 -3.29
C PRO A 77 1.72 2.51 -3.79
N GLY A 78 2.30 1.74 -4.71
CA GLY A 78 3.60 2.05 -5.31
C GLY A 78 3.59 3.34 -6.14
N ILE A 79 2.58 3.51 -7.01
CA ILE A 79 2.39 4.74 -7.78
C ILE A 79 2.17 5.93 -6.83
N LEU A 80 1.31 5.76 -5.82
CA LEU A 80 1.04 6.81 -4.84
C LEU A 80 2.32 7.33 -4.17
N ALA A 81 3.21 6.42 -3.73
CA ALA A 81 4.46 6.77 -3.06
C ALA A 81 5.44 7.54 -3.97
N VAL A 82 5.53 7.19 -5.26
CA VAL A 82 6.44 7.84 -6.21
C VAL A 82 5.88 9.18 -6.70
N PHE A 83 4.58 9.26 -6.98
CA PHE A 83 3.97 10.46 -7.53
C PHE A 83 3.75 11.55 -6.48
N MET A 84 3.51 11.20 -5.20
CA MET A 84 3.15 12.21 -4.20
C MET A 84 4.22 13.31 -4.00
N PRO A 85 5.53 13.00 -3.84
CA PRO A 85 6.55 14.03 -3.71
C PRO A 85 6.67 14.92 -4.96
N ILE A 86 6.46 14.35 -6.15
CA ILE A 86 6.52 15.07 -7.43
C ILE A 86 5.35 16.06 -7.52
N VAL A 87 4.12 15.59 -7.22
CA VAL A 87 2.92 16.42 -7.26
C VAL A 87 3.01 17.54 -6.22
N VAL A 88 3.39 17.23 -4.98
CA VAL A 88 3.56 18.25 -3.92
C VAL A 88 4.65 19.26 -4.31
N GLY A 89 5.79 18.80 -4.83
CA GLY A 89 6.88 19.69 -5.24
C GLY A 89 6.51 20.63 -6.39
N VAL A 90 5.82 20.14 -7.42
CA VAL A 90 5.42 20.96 -8.58
C VAL A 90 4.28 21.91 -8.23
N VAL A 91 3.26 21.44 -7.51
CA VAL A 91 2.09 22.26 -7.13
C VAL A 91 2.49 23.37 -6.17
N PHE A 92 3.28 23.08 -5.12
CA PHE A 92 3.71 24.10 -4.17
C PHE A 92 4.74 25.07 -4.77
N ARG A 93 5.53 24.62 -5.75
CA ARG A 93 6.41 25.51 -6.54
C ARG A 93 5.60 26.47 -7.40
N ALA A 94 4.54 26.00 -8.05
CA ALA A 94 3.71 26.83 -8.94
C ALA A 94 2.79 27.79 -8.17
N ALA A 95 2.23 27.35 -7.04
CA ALA A 95 1.26 28.14 -6.27
C ALA A 95 1.89 29.12 -5.27
N PHE A 96 3.02 28.75 -4.64
CA PHE A 96 3.58 29.50 -3.51
C PHE A 96 5.07 29.85 -3.68
N HIS A 97 5.71 29.44 -4.78
CA HIS A 97 7.17 29.52 -4.99
C HIS A 97 8.01 28.79 -3.92
N VAL A 98 7.41 27.90 -3.12
CA VAL A 98 8.07 27.16 -2.03
C VAL A 98 8.11 25.65 -2.32
N GLY A 99 8.67 25.25 -3.45
CA GLY A 99 8.73 23.84 -3.82
C GLY A 99 9.64 23.00 -2.93
N ALA A 100 10.86 23.49 -2.64
CA ALA A 100 11.86 22.72 -1.92
C ALA A 100 11.53 22.54 -0.43
N GLU A 101 11.04 23.58 0.25
CA GLU A 101 10.72 23.48 1.68
C GLU A 101 9.47 22.62 1.92
N ALA A 102 8.47 22.66 1.03
CA ALA A 102 7.27 21.83 1.14
C ALA A 102 7.57 20.34 0.96
N VAL A 103 8.44 19.98 0.02
CA VAL A 103 8.89 18.58 -0.15
C VAL A 103 9.77 18.14 1.02
N ALA A 104 10.62 19.02 1.55
CA ALA A 104 11.42 18.72 2.73
C ALA A 104 10.52 18.45 3.95
N ALA A 105 9.46 19.24 4.17
CA ALA A 105 8.50 19.01 5.23
C ALA A 105 7.69 17.72 5.01
N LEU A 106 7.26 17.44 3.77
CA LEU A 106 6.57 16.20 3.40
C LEU A 106 7.41 14.96 3.76
N LEU A 107 8.70 14.96 3.39
CA LEU A 107 9.62 13.86 3.65
C LEU A 107 9.94 13.73 5.14
N MET A 108 10.24 14.85 5.81
CA MET A 108 10.54 14.87 7.24
C MET A 108 9.37 14.31 8.05
N VAL A 109 8.16 14.86 7.86
CA VAL A 109 6.96 14.40 8.59
C VAL A 109 6.56 13.00 8.16
N GLY A 110 6.72 12.65 6.88
CA GLY A 110 6.53 11.29 6.39
C GLY A 110 7.35 10.28 7.18
N THR A 111 8.67 10.47 7.27
CA THR A 111 9.57 9.58 8.03
C THR A 111 9.33 9.58 9.54
N MET A 112 8.80 10.65 10.11
CA MET A 112 8.42 10.69 11.53
C MET A 112 7.12 9.91 11.79
N THR A 113 6.21 9.89 10.82
CA THR A 113 4.89 9.27 10.96
C THR A 113 4.92 7.77 10.64
N GLY A 114 5.85 7.31 9.79
CA GLY A 114 6.04 5.90 9.47
C GLY A 114 7.30 5.61 8.66
#